data_AF-X1E032-F1
#
_entry.id   AF-X1E032-F1
#
_cell.length_a   1.000
_cell.length_b   1.000
_cell.length_c   1.000
_cell.angle_alpha   90.00
_cell.angle_beta   90.00
_cell.angle_gamma   90.00
#
_symmetry.space_group_name_H-M   'P 1'
#
loop_
_entity.id
_entity.type
_entity.pdbx_description
1 polymer ?
#
loop_
_entity_poly.entity_id
_entity_poly.type
_entity_poly.pdbx_seq_one_letter_code
_entity_poly.pdbx_strand_id
1 'polypeptide(L)' 'LDRIETEATQFFERVQNTYFTLAEQNPDRYRCIDAGQAPKQVKAQVEKVLSEFLQ' A
#
# COMPACT_ATOMS: atom_id res chain seq x y z
N LEU A 1 -20.38 -3.29 -13.79
CA LEU A 1 -19.38 -2.59 -12.97
C LEU A 1 -19.72 -2.82 -11.52
N ASP A 2 -18.73 -3.14 -10.72
CA ASP A 2 -18.88 -3.29 -9.27
C ASP A 2 -19.25 -1.92 -8.66
N ARG A 3 -20.00 -1.90 -7.55
CA ARG A 3 -20.40 -0.68 -6.84
C ARG A 3 -19.18 0.19 -6.51
N ILE A 4 -18.08 -0.44 -6.10
CA ILE A 4 -16.86 0.28 -5.70
C ILE A 4 -16.26 1.05 -6.89
N GLU A 5 -16.30 0.48 -8.10
CA GLU A 5 -15.73 1.11 -9.31
C GLU A 5 -16.50 2.37 -9.75
N THR A 6 -17.71 2.57 -9.22
CA THR A 6 -18.58 3.73 -9.54
C THR A 6 -18.49 4.87 -8.53
N GLU A 7 -17.71 4.71 -7.46
CA GLU A 7 -17.55 5.72 -6.41
C GLU A 7 -16.76 6.96 -6.89
N ALA A 8 -16.97 8.09 -6.23
CA ALA A 8 -16.22 9.33 -6.52
C ALA A 8 -14.76 9.23 -6.05
N THR A 9 -13.85 10.00 -6.67
CA THR A 9 -12.41 10.03 -6.30
C THR A 9 -12.17 10.21 -4.80
N GLN A 10 -12.97 11.05 -4.13
CA GLN A 10 -12.88 11.28 -2.68
C GLN A 10 -13.08 10.01 -1.84
N PHE A 11 -13.85 9.03 -2.32
CA PHE A 11 -13.98 7.73 -1.67
C PHE A 11 -12.61 7.02 -1.63
N PHE A 12 -11.93 6.94 -2.78
CA PHE A 12 -10.64 6.29 -2.89
C PHE A 12 -9.53 7.01 -2.12
N GLU A 13 -9.54 8.34 -2.10
CA GLU A 13 -8.62 9.14 -1.27
C GLU A 13 -8.78 8.82 0.22
N ARG A 14 -10.02 8.70 0.72
CA ARG A 14 -10.27 8.30 2.12
C ARG A 14 -9.78 6.89 2.41
N VAL A 15 -10.01 5.95 1.49
CA VAL A 15 -9.52 4.56 1.62
C VAL A 15 -8.00 4.54 1.70
N GLN A 16 -7.32 5.24 0.79
CA GLN A 16 -5.86 5.33 0.77
C GLN A 16 -5.31 5.94 2.07
N ASN A 17 -5.86 7.06 2.52
CA ASN A 17 -5.44 7.71 3.77
C ASN A 17 -5.62 6.80 4.99
N THR A 18 -6.67 5.98 5.01
CA THR A 18 -6.89 5.01 6.10
C THR A 18 -5.76 3.98 6.16
N TYR A 19 -5.31 3.45 5.03
CA TYR A 19 -4.18 2.51 5.00
C TYR A 19 -2.87 3.16 5.44
N PHE A 20 -2.61 4.41 5.05
CA PHE A 20 -1.44 5.14 5.54
C PHE A 20 -1.47 5.35 7.06
N THR A 21 -2.61 5.81 7.60
CA THR A 21 -2.76 5.98 9.06
C THR A 21 -2.55 4.66 9.81
N LEU A 22 -3.08 3.54 9.30
CA LEU A 22 -2.86 2.22 9.92
C LEU A 22 -1.38 1.83 9.92
N ALA A 23 -0.67 2.11 8.83
CA ALA A 23 0.75 1.82 8.70
C ALA A 23 1.61 2.68 9.63
N GLU A 24 1.29 3.97 9.76
CA GLU A 24 1.95 4.88 10.70
C GLU A 24 1.72 4.48 12.16
N GLN A 25 0.50 4.03 12.50
CA GLN A 25 0.15 3.62 13.86
C GLN A 25 0.75 2.28 14.26
N ASN A 26 1.04 1.40 13.30
CA ASN A 26 1.55 0.05 13.55
C ASN A 26 2.75 -0.25 12.64
N PRO A 27 3.86 0.50 12.78
CA PRO A 27 5.00 0.38 11.89
C PRO A 27 5.67 -0.99 11.98
N ASP A 28 5.47 -1.77 13.04
CA ASP A 28 6.00 -3.13 13.13
C ASP A 28 5.16 -4.15 12.35
N ARG A 29 3.92 -3.80 11.99
CA ARG A 29 2.96 -4.72 11.33
C ARG A 29 2.75 -4.43 9.86
N TYR A 30 2.99 -3.20 9.42
CA TYR A 30 2.76 -2.78 8.04
C TYR A 30 4.03 -2.26 7.40
N ARG A 31 4.11 -2.41 6.07
CA ARG A 31 5.15 -1.83 5.22
C ARG A 31 4.47 -1.22 4.00
N CYS A 32 4.71 0.05 3.75
CA CYS A 32 4.18 0.74 2.57
C CYS A 32 5.10 0.48 1.36
N ILE A 33 4.50 0.12 0.23
CA ILE A 33 5.19 -0.10 -1.04
C ILE A 33 4.65 0.93 -2.04
N ASP A 34 5.54 1.66 -2.71
CA ASP A 34 5.13 2.64 -3.72
C ASP A 34 4.73 1.94 -5.02
N ALA A 35 3.42 1.76 -5.20
CA ALA A 35 2.82 1.17 -6.41
C ALA A 35 2.79 2.12 -7.62
N GLY A 36 3.18 3.39 -7.47
CA GLY A 36 3.31 4.35 -8.58
C GLY A 36 4.58 4.13 -9.42
N GLN A 37 5.52 3.33 -8.94
CA GLN A 37 6.75 2.96 -9.66
C GLN A 37 6.50 1.90 -10.74
N ALA A 38 7.50 1.67 -11.59
CA ALA A 38 7.44 0.58 -12.56
C ALA A 38 7.32 -0.79 -11.86
N PRO A 39 6.61 -1.79 -12.45
CA PRO A 39 6.40 -3.08 -11.81
C PRO A 39 7.66 -3.79 -11.30
N LYS A 40 8.79 -3.63 -12.01
CA LYS A 40 10.09 -4.18 -11.57
C LYS A 40 10.58 -3.54 -10.27
N GLN A 41 10.37 -2.23 -10.09
CA GLN A 41 10.76 -1.51 -8.88
C GLN A 41 9.81 -1.83 -7.71
N VAL A 42 8.50 -1.95 -7.99
CA VAL A 42 7.52 -2.41 -7.00
C VAL A 42 7.93 -3.79 -6.47
N LYS A 43 8.23 -4.73 -7.36
CA LYS A 43 8.71 -6.07 -7.00
C LYS A 43 9.96 -6.01 -6.12
N ALA A 44 10.95 -5.20 -6.51
CA ALA A 44 12.19 -5.06 -5.74
C ALA A 44 11.95 -4.49 -4.33
N GLN A 45 11.01 -3.56 -4.16
CA GLN A 45 10.63 -3.05 -2.83
C GLN A 45 10.01 -4.15 -1.97
N VAL A 46 9.12 -4.96 -2.53
CA VAL A 46 8.50 -6.10 -1.82
C VAL A 46 9.57 -7.12 -1.40
N GLU A 47 10.46 -7.51 -2.31
CA GLU A 47 11.54 -8.48 -2.02
C GLU A 47 12.47 -7.99 -0.92
N LYS A 48 12.79 -6.68 -0.90
CA LYS A 48 13.58 -6.07 0.18
C LYS A 48 12.88 -6.21 1.53
N VAL A 49 11.61 -5.82 1.60
CA VAL A 49 10.81 -5.91 2.84
C VAL A 49 10.70 -7.35 3.34
N LEU A 50 10.47 -8.30 2.45
CA LEU A 50 10.40 -9.72 2.82
C LEU A 50 11.75 -10.25 3.32
N SER A 51 12.85 -9.81 2.73
CA SER A 51 14.19 -10.20 3.16
C SER A 51 14.49 -9.69 4.57
N GLU A 52 14.12 -8.45 4.89
CA GLU A 52 14.25 -7.88 6.24
C GLU A 52 13.40 -8.63 7.28
N PHE A 53 12.26 -9.19 6.88
CA PHE A 53 11.37 -9.94 7.77
C PHE A 53 11.83 -11.38 8.05
N LEU A 54 12.53 -12.02 7.11
CA LEU A 54 12.99 -13.41 7.20
C LEU A 54 14.37 -13.58 7.86
N GLN A 55 15.06 -12.48 8.16
CA GLN A 55 16.34 -12.46 8.88
C GLN A 55 16.13 -12.57 10.39
#